data_AF-A0A1G1SZW5-F1
#
_entry.id   AF-A0A1G1SZW5-F1
#
_cell.length_a   1.000
_cell.length_b   1.000
_cell.length_c   1.000
_cell.angle_alpha   90.00
_cell.angle_beta   90.00
_cell.angle_gamma   90.00
#
_symmetry.space_group_name_H-M   'P 1'
#
loop_
_entity.id
_entity.type
_entity.pdbx_description
1 polymer ?
#
loop_
_entity_poly.entity_id
_entity_poly.type
_entity_poly.pdbx_seq_one_letter_code
_entity_poly.pdbx_strand_id
1 'polypeptide(L)'
;MVHYHADATRPQRDSLDQQLVREVRTRTGALTDVQGGYPHGTSRDAWPLLKPDPAPADADHDGLPDAWETAHKLNLKDAADRAKVGPGGYPMLEVYLAELAGK
;
A
#
# COMPACT_ATOMS: atom_id res chain seq x y z
N MET A 1 -19.06 -23.96 2.89
CA MET A 1 -17.97 -23.30 3.64
C MET A 1 -17.14 -22.56 2.61
N VAL A 2 -17.43 -21.27 2.39
CA VAL A 2 -16.79 -20.49 1.31
C VAL A 2 -15.66 -19.70 1.94
N HIS A 3 -14.42 -19.99 1.53
CA HIS A 3 -13.22 -19.28 1.99
C HIS A 3 -13.37 -17.78 1.74
N TYR A 4 -13.25 -16.98 2.81
CA TYR A 4 -13.50 -15.53 2.80
C TYR A 4 -12.32 -14.68 2.31
N HIS A 5 -11.24 -15.31 1.87
CA HIS A 5 -10.03 -14.61 1.41
C HIS A 5 -9.49 -15.31 0.16
N ALA A 6 -9.99 -14.92 -1.00
CA ALA A 6 -9.25 -15.02 -2.25
C ALA A 6 -8.92 -13.59 -2.62
N ASP A 7 -7.73 -13.12 -2.26
CA ASP A 7 -6.98 -11.98 -2.85
C ASP A 7 -5.88 -11.50 -1.88
N ALA A 8 -4.90 -10.79 -2.42
CA ALA A 8 -3.93 -10.01 -1.65
C ALA A 8 -4.66 -8.85 -0.93
N THR A 9 -5.14 -9.09 0.29
CA THR A 9 -5.85 -8.10 1.11
C THR A 9 -4.91 -7.19 1.90
N ARG A 10 -3.67 -7.06 1.44
CA ARG A 10 -2.60 -6.30 2.09
C ARG A 10 -2.01 -5.30 1.09
N PRO A 11 -1.91 -4.00 1.44
CA PRO A 11 -2.27 -3.38 2.73
C PRO A 11 -3.78 -3.35 3.04
N GLN A 12 -4.13 -3.00 4.28
CA GLN A 12 -5.52 -2.95 4.77
C GLN A 12 -6.37 -2.04 3.87
N ARG A 13 -7.48 -2.58 3.36
CA ARG A 13 -8.43 -1.88 2.48
C ARG A 13 -8.96 -0.62 3.16
N ASP A 14 -8.89 0.52 2.47
CA ASP A 14 -9.48 1.76 2.95
C ASP A 14 -11.02 1.70 2.91
N SER A 15 -11.69 2.77 3.37
CA SER A 15 -13.17 2.80 3.41
C SER A 15 -13.81 2.65 2.02
N LEU A 16 -13.13 3.11 0.98
CA LEU A 16 -13.60 3.06 -0.40
C LEU A 16 -13.43 1.65 -0.97
N ASP A 17 -12.28 1.01 -0.76
CA ASP A 17 -12.03 -0.38 -1.13
C ASP A 17 -13.08 -1.33 -0.51
N GLN A 18 -13.41 -1.11 0.76
CA GLN A 18 -14.44 -1.88 1.46
C GLN A 18 -15.84 -1.68 0.86
N GLN A 19 -16.15 -0.45 0.43
CA GLN A 19 -17.41 -0.12 -0.21
C GLN A 19 -17.50 -0.78 -1.60
N LEU A 20 -16.47 -0.67 -2.43
CA LEU A 20 -16.44 -1.26 -3.76
C LEU A 20 -16.59 -2.79 -3.69
N VAL A 21 -15.88 -3.43 -2.76
CA VAL A 21 -15.99 -4.89 -2.54
C VAL A 21 -17.41 -5.28 -2.09
N ARG A 22 -18.06 -4.45 -1.27
CA ARG A 22 -19.45 -4.68 -0.86
C ARG A 22 -20.38 -4.59 -2.06
N GLU A 23 -20.26 -3.54 -2.88
CA GLU A 23 -21.10 -3.30 -4.06
C GLU A 23 -20.95 -4.41 -5.12
N VAL A 24 -19.72 -4.90 -5.33
CA VAL A 24 -19.43 -6.06 -6.20
C VAL A 24 -20.09 -7.32 -5.64
N ARG A 25 -19.97 -7.56 -4.33
CA ARG A 25 -20.58 -8.74 -3.67
C ARG A 25 -22.11 -8.72 -3.71
N THR A 26 -22.73 -7.56 -3.54
CA THR A 26 -24.19 -7.41 -3.55
C THR A 26 -24.77 -7.26 -4.97
N ARG A 27 -23.93 -7.13 -6.00
CA ARG A 27 -24.32 -6.87 -7.39
C ARG A 27 -25.21 -5.62 -7.53
N THR A 28 -25.01 -4.65 -6.64
CA THR A 28 -25.74 -3.37 -6.63
C THR A 28 -24.90 -2.21 -7.14
N GLY A 29 -23.67 -2.47 -7.58
CA GLY A 29 -22.78 -1.45 -8.14
C GLY A 29 -23.34 -0.85 -9.43
N ALA A 30 -23.28 0.47 -9.55
CA ALA A 30 -23.57 1.21 -10.77
C ALA A 30 -22.25 1.57 -11.50
N LEU A 31 -22.32 2.00 -12.77
CA LEU A 31 -21.20 2.69 -13.41
C LEU A 31 -21.02 4.04 -12.71
N THR A 32 -20.17 4.06 -11.71
CA THR A 32 -19.93 5.23 -10.87
C THR A 32 -19.02 6.20 -11.62
N ASP A 33 -19.63 7.16 -12.31
CA ASP A 33 -18.94 8.28 -12.98
C ASP A 33 -18.17 9.15 -11.96
N VAL A 34 -18.74 9.33 -10.76
CA VAL A 34 -18.09 9.94 -9.59
C VAL A 34 -18.41 9.13 -8.33
N GLN A 35 -17.38 8.70 -7.60
CA GLN A 35 -17.51 7.87 -6.39
C GLN A 35 -18.39 8.53 -5.32
N GLY A 36 -19.33 7.79 -4.74
CA GLY A 36 -20.31 8.31 -3.77
C GLY A 36 -21.66 8.74 -4.36
N GLY A 37 -21.89 8.58 -5.67
CA GLY A 37 -23.16 8.93 -6.32
C GLY A 37 -23.31 10.41 -6.65
N TYR A 38 -22.19 11.15 -6.71
CA TYR A 38 -22.20 12.56 -7.06
C TYR A 38 -22.40 12.78 -8.57
N PRO A 39 -22.94 13.95 -8.98
CA PRO A 39 -23.06 14.30 -10.40
C PRO A 39 -21.72 14.35 -11.13
N HIS A 40 -21.74 14.09 -12.44
CA HIS A 40 -20.60 14.28 -13.35
C HIS A 40 -19.94 15.64 -13.13
N GLY A 41 -18.61 15.68 -12.98
CA GLY A 41 -17.84 16.92 -12.78
C GLY A 41 -17.63 17.37 -11.33
N THR A 42 -18.02 16.56 -10.34
CA THR A 42 -17.74 16.86 -8.92
C THR A 42 -16.29 16.48 -8.58
N SER A 43 -15.46 17.47 -8.26
CA SER A 43 -13.99 17.34 -8.38
C SER A 43 -13.22 16.95 -7.11
N ARG A 44 -13.84 16.90 -5.93
CA ARG A 44 -13.07 16.70 -4.67
C ARG A 44 -13.75 15.98 -3.51
N ASP A 45 -15.07 16.08 -3.35
CA ASP A 45 -15.76 15.51 -2.18
C ASP A 45 -16.15 14.02 -2.36
N ALA A 46 -15.89 13.48 -3.55
CA ALA A 46 -16.16 12.09 -3.93
C ALA A 46 -15.15 11.09 -3.37
N TRP A 47 -13.95 11.56 -2.99
CA TRP A 47 -12.84 10.72 -2.57
C TRP A 47 -12.61 10.90 -1.07
N PRO A 48 -12.53 9.80 -0.28
CA PRO A 48 -12.11 9.93 1.09
C PRO A 48 -10.71 10.55 1.14
N LEU A 49 -10.53 11.53 2.01
CA LEU A 49 -9.21 12.06 2.30
C LEU A 49 -8.39 10.94 2.95
N LEU A 50 -7.47 10.36 2.20
CA LEU A 50 -6.42 9.51 2.76
C LEU A 50 -5.63 10.37 3.73
N LYS A 51 -5.64 10.01 5.02
CA LYS A 51 -4.80 10.64 6.02
C LYS A 51 -3.45 9.91 5.98
N PRO A 52 -2.40 10.47 5.35
CA PRO A 52 -1.09 9.86 5.44
C PRO A 52 -0.58 10.05 6.86
N ASP A 53 -0.06 8.96 7.44
CA ASP A 53 0.89 9.10 8.53
C ASP A 53 2.21 9.67 7.96
N PRO A 54 3.00 10.39 8.78
CA PRO A 54 4.30 10.88 8.34
C PRO A 54 5.15 9.72 7.83
N ALA A 55 5.67 9.86 6.60
CA ALA A 55 6.58 8.89 6.03
C ALA A 55 7.84 8.78 6.90
N PRO A 56 8.39 7.57 7.09
CA PRO A 56 9.70 7.40 7.71
C PRO A 56 10.79 8.20 6.98
N ALA A 57 11.86 8.57 7.68
CA ALA A 57 13.04 9.16 7.05
C ALA A 57 13.72 8.13 6.14
N ASP A 58 14.13 8.58 4.95
CA ASP A 58 14.80 7.83 3.90
C ASP A 58 15.80 8.81 3.26
N ALA A 59 17.08 8.68 3.64
CA ALA A 59 18.13 9.66 3.40
C ALA A 59 18.69 9.64 1.97
N ASP A 60 18.61 8.51 1.27
CA ASP A 60 19.05 8.37 -0.12
C ASP A 60 17.90 8.18 -1.12
N HIS A 61 16.66 8.22 -0.61
CA HIS A 61 15.42 8.21 -1.38
C HIS A 61 15.23 6.95 -2.22
N ASP A 62 15.66 5.82 -1.68
CA ASP A 62 15.68 4.55 -2.39
C ASP A 62 14.43 3.67 -2.14
N GLY A 63 13.61 4.07 -1.16
CA GLY A 63 12.40 3.39 -0.71
C GLY A 63 12.55 2.62 0.60
N LEU A 64 13.75 2.59 1.21
CA LEU A 64 14.03 2.00 2.51
C LEU A 64 14.11 3.06 3.60
N PRO A 65 13.47 2.85 4.77
CA PRO A 65 13.64 3.75 5.90
C PRO A 65 15.02 3.63 6.55
N ASP A 66 15.60 4.76 6.99
CA ASP A 66 16.92 4.82 7.62
C ASP A 66 17.05 3.86 8.82
N ALA A 67 15.98 3.76 9.62
CA ALA A 67 15.93 2.90 10.80
C ALA A 67 15.98 1.41 10.42
N TRP A 68 15.36 1.05 9.30
CA TRP A 68 15.33 -0.31 8.79
C TRP A 68 16.69 -0.68 8.16
N GLU A 69 17.27 0.22 7.39
CA GLU A 69 18.61 0.07 6.83
C GLU A 69 19.67 -0.09 7.92
N THR A 70 19.60 0.72 8.99
CA THR A 70 20.52 0.62 10.14
C THR A 70 20.41 -0.76 10.81
N ALA A 71 19.19 -1.29 10.97
CA ALA A 71 18.97 -2.63 11.52
C ALA A 71 19.52 -3.74 10.61
N HIS A 72 19.53 -3.51 9.30
CA HIS A 72 20.00 -4.46 8.28
C HIS A 72 21.45 -4.22 7.83
N LYS A 73 22.16 -3.27 8.47
CA LYS A 73 23.56 -2.91 8.18
C LYS A 73 23.78 -2.44 6.74
N LEU A 74 22.79 -1.74 6.18
CA LEU A 74 22.86 -1.05 4.90
C LEU A 74 23.45 0.35 5.07
N ASN A 75 23.74 1.00 3.95
CA ASN A 75 24.32 2.33 3.91
C ASN A 75 23.26 3.35 3.50
N LEU A 76 22.88 4.19 4.47
CA LEU A 76 21.89 5.29 4.40
C LEU A 76 22.15 6.37 3.32
N LYS A 77 23.16 6.19 2.47
CA LYS A 77 23.60 7.14 1.45
C LYS A 77 23.86 6.44 0.12
N ASP A 78 23.45 5.19 -0.02
CA ASP A 78 23.73 4.34 -1.17
C ASP A 78 22.46 3.64 -1.64
N ALA A 79 21.65 4.38 -2.40
CA ALA A 79 20.39 3.93 -2.96
C ALA A 79 20.48 2.68 -3.87
N ALA A 80 21.69 2.28 -4.27
CA ALA A 80 21.89 1.04 -5.01
C ALA A 80 21.76 -0.19 -4.10
N ASP A 81 21.84 -0.01 -2.78
CA ASP A 81 21.93 -1.11 -1.85
C ASP A 81 20.60 -1.76 -1.46
N ARG A 82 19.48 -1.11 -1.78
CA ARG A 82 18.17 -1.78 -1.91
C ARG A 82 18.19 -3.03 -2.77
N ALA A 83 19.11 -3.10 -3.74
CA ALA A 83 19.28 -4.25 -4.64
C ALA A 83 20.26 -5.30 -4.11
N LYS A 84 20.92 -5.07 -2.96
CA LYS A 84 21.75 -6.10 -2.31
C LYS A 84 20.86 -7.29 -1.97
N VAL A 85 21.35 -8.49 -2.25
CA VAL A 85 20.61 -9.72 -1.97
C VAL A 85 20.79 -10.05 -0.49
N GLY A 86 19.68 -10.05 0.25
CA GLY A 86 19.65 -10.39 1.66
C GLY A 86 19.75 -11.89 1.93
N PRO A 87 19.72 -12.31 3.21
CA PRO A 87 19.89 -13.71 3.62
C PRO A 87 18.86 -14.70 3.03
N GLY A 88 17.71 -14.20 2.59
CA GLY A 88 16.63 -14.98 1.97
C GLY A 88 16.71 -15.09 0.44
N GLY A 89 17.73 -14.52 -0.20
CA GLY A 89 17.85 -14.53 -1.67
C GLY A 89 17.05 -13.44 -2.39
N TYR A 90 16.43 -12.53 -1.65
CA TYR A 90 15.66 -11.41 -2.17
C TYR A 90 16.40 -10.08 -2.02
N PRO A 91 16.19 -9.10 -2.91
CA PRO A 91 16.64 -7.72 -2.72
C PRO A 91 16.13 -7.15 -1.40
N MET A 92 16.93 -6.31 -0.73
CA MET A 92 16.54 -5.70 0.54
C MET A 92 15.24 -4.90 0.43
N LEU A 93 14.97 -4.25 -0.70
CA LEU A 93 13.68 -3.61 -0.97
C LEU A 93 12.50 -4.58 -0.86
N GLU A 94 12.64 -5.76 -1.45
CA GLU A 94 11.57 -6.76 -1.43
C GLU A 94 11.38 -7.35 -0.04
N VAL A 95 12.47 -7.53 0.72
CA VAL A 95 12.39 -7.94 2.13
C VAL A 95 11.63 -6.91 2.94
N TYR A 96 11.94 -5.62 2.78
CA TYR A 96 11.24 -4.53 3.47
C TYR A 96 9.74 -4.49 3.10
N LEU A 97 9.41 -4.57 1.82
CA LEU A 97 8.02 -4.59 1.35
C LEU A 97 7.27 -5.82 1.88
N ALA A 98 7.91 -6.98 1.95
CA ALA A 98 7.33 -8.19 2.51
C ALA A 98 7.06 -8.06 4.02
N GLU A 99 7.95 -7.42 4.78
CA GLU A 99 7.73 -7.13 6.20
C GLU A 99 6.58 -6.15 6.44
N LEU A 100 6.44 -5.13 5.59
CA LEU A 100 5.32 -4.20 5.62
C LEU A 100 4.00 -4.90 5.31
N ALA A 101 3.98 -5.71 4.24
CA ALA A 101 2.81 -6.51 3.88
C ALA A 101 2.54 -7.62 4.91
N GLY A 102 3.52 -7.99 5.74
CA GLY A 102 3.43 -8.97 6.82
C GLY A 102 2.65 -8.49 8.05
N LYS A 103 2.56 -7.19 8.26
CA LYS A 103 1.79 -6.54 9.33
C LYS A 103 0.29 -6.58 9.01
#